data_AF-A0A357ZEN2-F1
#
_entry.id   AF-A0A357ZEN2-F1
#
_cell.length_a   1.000
_cell.length_b   1.000
_cell.length_c   1.000
_cell.angle_alpha   90.00
_cell.angle_beta   90.00
_cell.angle_gamma   90.00
#
_symmetry.space_group_name_H-M   'P 1'
#
loop_
_entity.id
_entity.type
_entity.pdbx_description
1 polymer ?
#
loop_
_entity_poly.entity_id
_entity_poly.type
_entity_poly.pdbx_seq_one_letter_code
_entity_poly.pdbx_strand_id
1 'polypeptide(L)'
;MPKRCLVVDLDRCSGCQSCIVACKFENNVGLGNYWCDVINVDPIGKHPDIEMYWLPIQCQQCEDAPCVAVCPTGASYRDPDNNVVLINKSECIGCKTCLGGCPYSDPEGANRPSVRWYNADENVVEKCTLCNHLTATSDGVENAKDTADPAHAVPPCVHNCACRARYYGDLDDPASGASKALAAAEAAGKKIHTIDAGSATPATKYILSDAIATWRGMGEKTVTRALD
;
A
#
# COMPACT_ATOMS: atom_id res chain seq x y z
N MET A 1 7.24 -17.74 -3.67
CA MET A 1 6.69 -17.38 -2.35
C MET A 1 5.60 -16.36 -2.59
N PRO A 2 4.53 -16.33 -1.77
CA PRO A 2 3.39 -15.44 -1.98
C PRO A 2 3.79 -13.99 -2.24
N LYS A 3 3.10 -13.32 -3.16
CA LYS A 3 3.26 -11.88 -3.46
C LYS A 3 2.03 -11.12 -2.99
N ARG A 4 1.77 -11.17 -1.67
CA ARG A 4 0.64 -10.48 -1.02
C ARG A 4 0.80 -8.96 -1.10
N CYS A 5 -0.16 -8.29 -1.71
CA CYS A 5 -0.14 -6.84 -1.87
C CYS A 5 -1.55 -6.24 -1.90
N LEU A 6 -1.61 -4.92 -2.10
CA LEU A 6 -2.83 -4.26 -2.52
C LEU A 6 -2.79 -3.96 -4.02
N VAL A 7 -3.95 -4.04 -4.66
CA VAL A 7 -4.21 -3.49 -5.98
C VAL A 7 -5.23 -2.37 -5.80
N VAL A 8 -4.98 -1.19 -6.39
CA VAL A 8 -5.82 -0.01 -6.19
C VAL A 8 -6.34 0.51 -7.53
N ASP A 9 -7.66 0.50 -7.71
CA ASP A 9 -8.36 1.07 -8.87
C ASP A 9 -8.66 2.55 -8.64
N LEU A 10 -7.84 3.40 -9.27
CA LEU A 10 -7.89 4.85 -9.14
C LEU A 10 -9.04 5.46 -9.93
N ASP A 11 -9.59 4.76 -10.93
CA ASP A 11 -10.81 5.20 -11.62
C ASP A 11 -12.01 5.22 -10.66
N ARG A 12 -11.94 4.40 -9.61
CA ARG A 12 -13.01 4.27 -8.61
C ARG A 12 -12.75 5.09 -7.35
N CYS A 13 -11.49 5.43 -7.07
CA CYS A 13 -11.14 6.13 -5.83
C CYS A 13 -11.75 7.54 -5.82
N SER A 14 -12.49 7.88 -4.77
CA SER A 14 -13.09 9.21 -4.58
C SER A 14 -12.33 10.09 -3.59
N GLY A 15 -11.22 9.60 -3.03
CA GLY A 15 -10.46 10.31 -2.01
C GLY A 15 -11.17 10.44 -0.65
N CYS A 16 -12.18 9.62 -0.36
CA CYS A 16 -13.00 9.74 0.86
C CYS A 16 -12.30 9.46 2.20
N GLN A 17 -11.04 9.00 2.18
CA GLN A 17 -10.20 8.73 3.37
C GLN A 17 -10.75 7.65 4.34
N SER A 18 -11.81 6.92 3.99
CA SER A 18 -12.34 5.79 4.79
C SER A 18 -11.28 4.72 5.10
N CYS A 19 -10.34 4.53 4.19
CA CYS A 19 -9.23 3.59 4.37
C CYS A 19 -8.21 4.03 5.43
N ILE A 20 -8.02 5.34 5.63
CA ILE A 20 -7.17 5.92 6.68
C ILE A 20 -7.86 5.69 8.03
N VAL A 21 -9.10 6.17 8.13
CA VAL A 21 -10.23 5.62 8.91
C VAL A 21 -9.98 4.27 9.60
N ALA A 22 -10.31 3.25 8.82
CA ALA A 22 -10.27 1.85 9.20
C ALA A 22 -8.87 1.38 9.59
N CYS A 23 -7.81 1.83 8.90
CA CYS A 23 -6.45 1.43 9.24
C CYS A 23 -6.04 1.90 10.64
N LYS A 24 -6.38 3.14 11.00
CA LYS A 24 -6.12 3.70 12.33
C LYS A 24 -6.87 2.95 13.42
N PHE A 25 -8.16 2.69 13.19
CA PHE A 25 -9.00 1.98 14.14
C PHE A 25 -8.49 0.55 14.40
N GLU A 26 -8.17 -0.17 13.32
CA GLU A 26 -7.70 -1.56 13.41
C GLU A 26 -6.34 -1.69 14.10
N ASN A 27 -5.38 -0.83 13.72
CA ASN A 27 -3.98 -1.02 14.11
C ASN A 27 -3.55 -0.09 15.24
N ASN A 28 -4.50 0.62 15.88
CA ASN A 28 -4.25 1.62 16.91
C ASN A 28 -3.17 2.65 16.50
N VAL A 29 -3.24 3.14 15.26
CA VAL A 29 -2.21 4.04 14.72
C VAL A 29 -2.35 5.44 15.30
N GLY A 30 -1.29 5.93 15.93
CA GLY A 30 -1.22 7.26 16.56
C GLY A 30 -1.64 8.42 15.64
N LEU A 31 -2.12 9.51 16.25
CA LEU A 31 -2.42 10.74 15.53
C LEU A 31 -1.14 11.29 14.87
N GLY A 32 -1.26 11.85 13.67
CA GLY A 32 -0.10 12.29 12.88
C GLY A 32 0.59 11.18 12.06
N ASN A 33 0.40 9.90 12.40
CA ASN A 33 0.94 8.77 11.63
C ASN A 33 -0.08 8.18 10.65
N TYR A 34 0.34 7.79 9.44
CA TYR A 34 -0.55 7.33 8.38
C TYR A 34 -0.01 6.07 7.71
N TRP A 35 -0.25 4.89 8.30
CA TRP A 35 0.16 3.61 7.70
C TRP A 35 -0.48 3.37 6.33
N CYS A 36 -1.68 3.91 6.16
CA CYS A 36 -2.35 4.12 4.90
C CYS A 36 -2.66 5.61 4.78
N ASP A 37 -2.39 6.18 3.62
CA ASP A 37 -2.61 7.58 3.31
C ASP A 37 -3.35 7.73 1.96
N VAL A 38 -3.85 8.93 1.66
CA VAL A 38 -4.45 9.33 0.39
C VAL A 38 -3.86 10.67 -0.01
N ILE A 39 -3.13 10.67 -1.13
CA ILE A 39 -2.52 11.85 -1.72
C ILE A 39 -3.48 12.38 -2.80
N ASN A 40 -3.71 13.69 -2.81
CA ASN A 40 -4.39 14.34 -3.93
C ASN A 40 -3.37 14.56 -5.05
N VAL A 41 -3.68 14.10 -6.25
CA VAL A 41 -2.98 14.56 -7.45
C VAL A 41 -3.82 15.71 -7.99
N ASP A 42 -3.34 16.92 -7.70
CA ASP A 42 -4.03 18.19 -7.88
C ASP A 42 -4.68 18.36 -9.27
N PRO A 43 -5.69 19.23 -9.40
CA PRO A 43 -6.25 19.57 -10.70
C PRO A 43 -5.16 20.10 -11.63
N ILE A 44 -4.93 19.39 -12.72
CA ILE A 44 -3.91 19.74 -13.71
C ILE A 44 -4.57 19.91 -15.07
N GLY A 45 -4.10 20.88 -15.84
CA GLY A 45 -4.67 21.28 -17.12
C GLY A 45 -5.29 22.66 -17.07
N LYS A 46 -6.16 22.95 -18.06
CA LYS A 46 -6.86 24.23 -18.21
C LYS A 46 -8.27 23.95 -18.67
N HIS A 47 -9.25 24.67 -18.13
CA HIS A 47 -10.66 24.51 -18.53
C HIS A 47 -10.83 24.53 -20.07
N PRO A 48 -11.59 23.57 -20.65
CA PRO A 48 -12.39 22.54 -19.99
C PRO A 48 -11.62 21.25 -19.65
N ASP A 49 -10.37 21.14 -20.08
CA ASP A 49 -9.53 19.95 -19.98
C ASP A 49 -8.75 19.95 -18.66
N ILE A 50 -9.42 19.55 -17.58
CA ILE A 50 -8.85 19.41 -16.23
C ILE A 50 -8.95 17.94 -15.81
N GLU A 51 -7.84 17.40 -15.33
CA GLU A 51 -7.76 16.05 -14.76
C GLU A 51 -7.35 16.12 -13.29
N MET A 52 -7.85 15.17 -12.50
CA MET A 52 -7.42 14.95 -11.12
C MET A 52 -7.68 13.51 -10.73
N TYR A 53 -6.92 12.98 -9.78
CA TYR A 53 -7.21 11.69 -9.16
C TYR A 53 -6.66 11.66 -7.74
N TRP A 54 -7.08 10.66 -6.98
CA TRP A 54 -6.59 10.42 -5.62
C TRP A 54 -5.73 9.19 -5.62
N LEU A 55 -4.55 9.27 -5.02
CA LEU A 55 -3.58 8.17 -4.90
C LEU A 55 -3.53 7.67 -3.45
N PRO A 56 -4.30 6.63 -3.09
CA PRO A 56 -4.09 5.91 -1.85
C PRO A 56 -2.69 5.29 -1.82
N ILE A 57 -1.93 5.53 -0.77
CA ILE A 57 -0.58 5.01 -0.60
C ILE A 57 -0.41 4.31 0.74
N GLN A 58 0.40 3.26 0.75
CA GLN A 58 0.76 2.48 1.92
C GLN A 58 2.13 1.83 1.67
N CYS A 59 2.65 1.03 2.61
CA CYS A 59 3.84 0.22 2.31
C CYS A 59 3.63 -0.61 1.04
N GLN A 60 4.52 -0.46 0.06
CA GLN A 60 4.36 -1.10 -1.26
C GLN A 60 4.67 -2.60 -1.26
N GLN A 61 5.09 -3.15 -0.11
CA GLN A 61 5.39 -4.58 0.09
C GLN A 61 6.35 -5.11 -0.96
N CYS A 62 7.46 -4.39 -1.13
CA CYS A 62 8.41 -4.63 -2.21
C CYS A 62 9.01 -6.05 -2.13
N GLU A 63 9.28 -6.66 -3.28
CA GLU A 63 10.03 -7.90 -3.42
C GLU A 63 11.51 -7.65 -3.09
N ASP A 64 12.11 -6.67 -3.75
CA ASP A 64 13.36 -6.06 -3.31
C ASP A 64 13.04 -4.94 -2.33
N ALA A 65 13.27 -5.17 -1.04
CA ALA A 65 12.91 -4.27 0.04
C ALA A 65 14.16 -3.66 0.70
N PRO A 66 14.67 -2.51 0.23
CA PRO A 66 15.85 -1.86 0.82
C PRO A 66 15.73 -1.61 2.31
N CYS A 67 14.51 -1.28 2.77
CA CYS A 67 14.20 -1.08 4.17
C CYS A 67 14.46 -2.29 5.08
N VAL A 68 14.42 -3.52 4.54
CA VAL A 68 14.84 -4.75 5.23
C VAL A 68 16.37 -4.85 5.21
N ALA A 69 16.99 -4.66 4.03
CA ALA A 69 18.43 -4.77 3.85
C ALA A 69 19.25 -3.79 4.71
N VAL A 70 18.74 -2.58 4.96
CA VAL A 70 19.43 -1.56 5.77
C VAL A 70 19.16 -1.66 7.28
N CYS A 71 18.32 -2.58 7.73
CA CYS A 71 17.96 -2.67 9.15
C CYS A 71 19.07 -3.37 9.94
N PRO A 72 19.78 -2.67 10.86
CA PRO A 72 20.96 -3.24 11.51
C PRO A 72 20.63 -4.32 12.55
N THR A 73 19.41 -4.33 13.09
CA THR A 73 18.99 -5.29 14.12
C THR A 73 18.21 -6.47 13.56
N GLY A 74 17.83 -6.45 12.27
CA GLY A 74 16.89 -7.41 11.69
C GLY A 74 15.41 -7.10 11.99
N ALA A 75 15.10 -6.02 12.71
CA ALA A 75 13.73 -5.68 13.07
C ALA A 75 12.79 -5.47 11.87
N SER A 76 13.26 -4.90 10.76
CA SER A 76 12.51 -4.96 9.50
C SER A 76 12.89 -6.25 8.79
N TYR A 77 11.92 -7.15 8.62
CA TYR A 77 12.15 -8.48 8.06
C TYR A 77 11.04 -8.88 7.09
N ARG A 78 11.25 -9.99 6.41
CA ARG A 78 10.27 -10.64 5.56
C ARG A 78 9.73 -11.86 6.29
N ASP A 79 8.43 -11.93 6.45
CA ASP A 79 7.77 -13.05 7.10
C ASP A 79 8.07 -14.36 6.34
N PRO A 80 8.57 -15.42 7.00
CA PRO A 80 8.96 -16.65 6.33
C PRO A 80 7.77 -17.45 5.80
N ASP A 81 6.58 -17.28 6.37
CA ASP A 81 5.40 -18.08 6.03
C ASP A 81 4.65 -17.47 4.84
N ASN A 82 4.53 -16.14 4.80
CA ASN A 82 3.69 -15.45 3.82
C ASN A 82 4.36 -14.29 3.08
N ASN A 83 5.66 -14.09 3.27
CA ASN A 83 6.49 -13.18 2.50
C ASN A 83 6.19 -11.68 2.71
N VAL A 84 5.29 -11.32 3.62
CA VAL A 84 4.95 -9.93 3.93
C VAL A 84 6.14 -9.27 4.61
N VAL A 85 6.49 -8.04 4.20
CA VAL A 85 7.50 -7.25 4.93
C VAL A 85 6.85 -6.79 6.23
N LEU A 86 7.48 -7.03 7.37
CA LEU A 86 7.00 -6.69 8.71
C LEU A 86 8.04 -5.88 9.50
N ILE A 87 7.65 -5.42 10.69
CA ILE A 87 8.57 -4.83 11.67
C ILE A 87 8.34 -5.51 13.02
N ASN A 88 9.40 -6.13 13.55
CA ASN A 88 9.42 -6.59 14.92
C ASN A 88 9.70 -5.40 15.84
N LYS A 89 8.67 -4.96 16.58
CA LYS A 89 8.79 -3.81 17.49
C LYS A 89 9.79 -4.05 18.63
N SER A 90 9.95 -5.28 19.12
CA SER A 90 10.87 -5.55 20.25
C SER A 90 12.35 -5.48 19.87
N GLU A 91 12.67 -5.63 18.58
CA GLU A 91 14.04 -5.54 18.05
C GLU A 91 14.33 -4.18 17.42
N CYS A 92 13.30 -3.34 17.25
CA CYS A 92 13.45 -2.02 16.65
C CYS A 92 14.05 -1.06 17.68
N ILE A 93 15.24 -0.55 17.38
CA ILE A 93 15.95 0.41 18.24
C ILE A 93 15.68 1.88 17.88
N GLY A 94 14.69 2.16 17.03
CA GLY A 94 14.34 3.52 16.62
C GLY A 94 15.41 4.24 15.79
N CYS A 95 16.36 3.53 15.18
CA CYS A 95 17.49 4.15 14.46
C CYS A 95 17.15 4.84 13.13
N LYS A 96 15.89 4.72 12.66
CA LYS A 96 15.35 5.37 11.46
C LYS A 96 16.03 5.01 10.11
N THR A 97 17.05 4.14 10.07
CA THR A 97 17.72 3.77 8.80
C THR A 97 16.75 3.21 7.75
N CYS A 98 15.74 2.44 8.17
CA CYS A 98 14.74 1.88 7.26
C CYS A 98 13.76 2.93 6.69
N LEU A 99 13.66 4.13 7.29
CA LEU A 99 12.96 5.28 6.72
C LEU A 99 13.76 5.83 5.54
N GLY A 100 15.05 6.14 5.75
CA GLY A 100 15.94 6.64 4.69
C GLY A 100 16.18 5.62 3.56
N GLY A 101 16.15 4.32 3.86
CA GLY A 101 16.24 3.28 2.84
C GLY A 101 14.95 3.07 2.04
N CYS A 102 13.78 3.47 2.56
CA CYS A 102 12.52 3.27 1.87
C CYS A 102 12.24 4.45 0.92
N PRO A 103 12.18 4.23 -0.41
CA PRO A 103 12.05 5.35 -1.34
C PRO A 103 10.68 6.04 -1.32
N TYR A 104 9.69 5.42 -0.67
CA TYR A 104 8.33 5.93 -0.49
C TYR A 104 8.12 6.61 0.86
N SER A 105 9.16 6.72 1.69
CA SER A 105 9.06 7.28 3.04
C SER A 105 9.70 8.65 3.14
N ASP A 106 9.13 9.46 4.03
CA ASP A 106 9.83 10.61 4.59
C ASP A 106 11.03 10.10 5.42
N PRO A 107 12.26 10.60 5.21
CA PRO A 107 13.44 10.14 5.95
C PRO A 107 13.33 10.30 7.47
N GLU A 108 12.55 11.28 7.93
CA GLU A 108 12.29 11.50 9.36
C GLU A 108 11.10 10.68 9.90
N GLY A 109 10.26 10.15 9.01
CA GLY A 109 9.04 9.42 9.35
C GLY A 109 8.02 10.30 10.08
N ALA A 110 7.99 11.60 9.76
CA ALA A 110 7.18 12.62 10.44
C ALA A 110 6.27 13.40 9.49
N ASN A 111 6.57 13.42 8.19
CA ASN A 111 5.82 14.19 7.20
C ASN A 111 5.10 13.29 6.19
N ARG A 112 3.98 13.79 5.67
CA ARG A 112 3.25 13.16 4.55
C ARG A 112 3.83 13.65 3.21
N PRO A 113 3.82 12.80 2.17
CA PRO A 113 3.47 11.38 2.22
C PRO A 113 4.63 10.52 2.76
N SER A 114 4.30 9.50 3.54
CA SER A 114 5.26 8.49 3.98
C SER A 114 4.58 7.14 4.19
N VAL A 115 5.27 6.05 3.86
CA VAL A 115 4.76 4.67 4.05
C VAL A 115 5.33 3.97 5.28
N ARG A 116 6.34 4.57 5.92
CA ARG A 116 6.92 4.19 7.20
C ARG A 116 6.92 5.42 8.12
N TRP A 117 6.57 5.23 9.38
CA TRP A 117 6.37 6.31 10.35
C TRP A 117 7.18 6.02 11.60
N TYR A 118 7.75 7.06 12.20
CA TYR A 118 8.41 6.92 13.49
C TYR A 118 7.39 7.18 14.61
N ASN A 119 7.19 6.18 15.47
CA ASN A 119 6.40 6.33 16.69
C ASN A 119 7.37 6.72 17.82
N ALA A 120 7.33 8.00 18.21
CA ALA A 120 8.22 8.55 19.22
C ALA A 120 7.90 8.04 20.64
N ASP A 121 6.63 7.71 20.92
CA ASP A 121 6.20 7.22 22.23
C ASP A 121 6.73 5.82 22.51
N GLU A 122 6.76 4.96 21.48
CA GLU A 122 7.29 3.60 21.55
C GLU A 122 8.77 3.51 21.16
N ASN A 123 9.35 4.57 20.59
CA ASN A 123 10.69 4.59 20.00
C ASN A 123 10.89 3.50 18.91
N VAL A 124 9.89 3.27 18.07
CA VAL A 124 9.93 2.27 16.99
C VAL A 124 9.47 2.85 15.66
N VAL A 125 9.86 2.20 14.56
CA VAL A 125 9.28 2.48 13.23
C VAL A 125 8.07 1.59 13.00
N GLU A 126 7.04 2.15 12.39
CA GLU A 126 5.79 1.49 12.08
C GLU A 126 5.44 1.64 10.60
N LYS A 127 4.55 0.79 10.08
CA LYS A 127 4.10 0.82 8.68
C LYS A 127 2.87 -0.04 8.48
N CYS A 128 2.22 0.09 7.33
CA CYS A 128 1.24 -0.91 6.87
C CYS A 128 1.87 -2.31 6.83
N THR A 129 1.20 -3.25 7.49
CA THR A 129 1.55 -4.69 7.57
C THR A 129 0.60 -5.56 6.74
N LEU A 130 -0.23 -4.98 5.88
CA LEU A 130 -1.36 -5.67 5.24
C LEU A 130 -2.30 -6.35 6.26
N CYS A 131 -2.38 -5.77 7.47
CA CYS A 131 -3.11 -6.34 8.61
C CYS A 131 -2.78 -7.82 8.81
N ASN A 132 -1.49 -8.16 8.78
CA ASN A 132 -1.01 -9.54 8.86
C ASN A 132 -1.57 -10.32 10.05
N HIS A 133 -1.90 -9.64 11.15
CA HIS A 133 -2.54 -10.24 12.32
C HIS A 133 -3.95 -10.78 12.04
N LEU A 134 -4.62 -10.31 11.00
CA LEU A 134 -5.87 -10.85 10.47
C LEU A 134 -5.61 -11.78 9.28
N THR A 135 -4.75 -11.35 8.36
CA THR A 135 -4.66 -11.94 7.01
C THR A 135 -3.64 -13.06 6.88
N ALA A 136 -2.82 -13.32 7.90
CA ALA A 136 -1.82 -14.40 7.84
C ALA A 136 -2.48 -15.76 7.63
N THR A 137 -3.62 -16.00 8.27
CA THR A 137 -4.36 -17.28 8.28
C THR A 137 -5.65 -17.27 7.48
N SER A 138 -6.03 -16.15 6.86
CA SER A 138 -7.24 -16.01 6.04
C SER A 138 -7.02 -16.55 4.62
N ASP A 139 -8.09 -16.91 3.93
CA ASP A 139 -8.08 -17.13 2.48
C ASP A 139 -8.01 -15.82 1.66
N GLY A 140 -8.19 -14.66 2.32
CA GLY A 140 -8.15 -13.34 1.69
C GLY A 140 -9.33 -13.05 0.77
N VAL A 141 -10.40 -13.84 0.85
CA VAL A 141 -11.64 -13.66 0.08
C VAL A 141 -12.63 -12.84 0.91
N GLU A 142 -12.76 -11.57 0.55
CA GLU A 142 -13.65 -10.61 1.22
C GLU A 142 -15.11 -11.12 1.33
N ASN A 143 -15.67 -11.05 2.53
CA ASN A 143 -17.05 -11.39 2.84
C ASN A 143 -17.72 -10.36 3.78
N ALA A 144 -19.02 -10.51 4.01
CA ALA A 144 -19.80 -9.55 4.81
C ALA A 144 -19.42 -9.49 6.31
N LYS A 145 -18.58 -10.41 6.78
CA LYS A 145 -18.17 -10.58 8.17
C LYS A 145 -16.65 -10.44 8.37
N ASP A 146 -15.84 -10.10 7.36
CA ASP A 146 -14.37 -10.18 7.38
C ASP A 146 -13.67 -9.85 8.70
N THR A 147 -13.89 -8.65 9.25
CA THR A 147 -13.23 -8.21 10.50
C THR A 147 -13.58 -9.10 11.70
N ALA A 148 -14.70 -9.83 11.62
CA ALA A 148 -15.18 -10.81 12.59
C ALA A 148 -15.08 -12.26 12.08
N ASP A 149 -14.53 -12.50 10.89
CA ASP A 149 -14.41 -13.80 10.24
C ASP A 149 -12.97 -14.08 9.82
N PRO A 150 -12.15 -14.63 10.74
CA PRO A 150 -10.73 -14.87 10.50
C PRO A 150 -10.43 -15.78 9.30
N ALA A 151 -11.39 -16.61 8.86
CA ALA A 151 -11.20 -17.48 7.71
C ALA A 151 -11.17 -16.70 6.39
N HIS A 152 -11.82 -15.53 6.36
CA HIS A 152 -12.07 -14.75 5.15
C HIS A 152 -11.52 -13.32 5.22
N ALA A 153 -10.98 -12.92 6.37
CA ALA A 153 -10.53 -11.57 6.64
C ALA A 153 -9.62 -10.97 5.54
N VAL A 154 -9.96 -9.76 5.12
CA VAL A 154 -9.09 -8.88 4.34
C VAL A 154 -8.69 -7.66 5.18
N PRO A 155 -7.68 -6.86 4.76
CA PRO A 155 -7.33 -5.64 5.48
C PRO A 155 -8.56 -4.71 5.59
N PRO A 156 -8.84 -4.07 6.74
CA PRO A 156 -10.00 -3.19 6.88
C PRO A 156 -10.01 -2.00 5.92
N CYS A 157 -8.84 -1.58 5.42
CA CYS A 157 -8.77 -0.55 4.37
C CYS A 157 -9.33 -1.01 3.01
N VAL A 158 -9.44 -2.33 2.78
CA VAL A 158 -10.12 -2.97 1.64
C VAL A 158 -11.61 -3.08 1.94
N HIS A 159 -11.96 -3.77 3.02
CA HIS A 159 -13.36 -4.02 3.42
C HIS A 159 -14.18 -2.73 3.54
N ASN A 160 -13.59 -1.68 4.13
CA ASN A 160 -14.29 -0.41 4.37
C ASN A 160 -14.23 0.56 3.18
N CYS A 161 -13.68 0.14 2.04
CA CYS A 161 -13.57 0.98 0.84
C CYS A 161 -14.93 1.14 0.16
N ALA A 162 -15.62 2.26 0.45
CA ALA A 162 -16.95 2.55 -0.09
C ALA A 162 -17.05 2.48 -1.63
N CYS A 163 -15.96 2.82 -2.32
CA CYS A 163 -15.92 2.79 -3.79
C CYS A 163 -15.46 1.43 -4.35
N ARG A 164 -15.06 0.47 -3.50
CA ARG A 164 -14.36 -0.78 -3.86
C ARG A 164 -13.19 -0.53 -4.80
N ALA A 165 -12.39 0.47 -4.45
CA ALA A 165 -11.20 0.87 -5.16
C ALA A 165 -9.95 0.11 -4.69
N ARG A 166 -10.03 -0.70 -3.64
CA ARG A 166 -8.88 -1.46 -3.13
C ARG A 166 -9.21 -2.94 -3.14
N TYR A 167 -8.22 -3.74 -3.50
CA TYR A 167 -8.28 -5.19 -3.51
C TYR A 167 -7.03 -5.71 -2.79
N TYR A 168 -7.17 -6.85 -2.11
CA TYR A 168 -6.09 -7.54 -1.42
C TYR A 168 -5.96 -8.96 -1.98
N GLY A 169 -4.74 -9.47 -1.97
CA GLY A 169 -4.49 -10.85 -2.37
C GLY A 169 -3.04 -11.11 -2.73
N ASP A 170 -2.75 -12.38 -2.95
CA ASP A 170 -1.50 -12.85 -3.54
C ASP A 170 -1.57 -12.71 -5.08
N LEU A 171 -0.59 -12.02 -5.67
CA LEU A 171 -0.48 -11.86 -7.12
C LEU A 171 -0.18 -13.17 -7.86
N ASP A 172 0.37 -14.17 -7.18
CA ASP A 172 0.65 -15.49 -7.77
C ASP A 172 -0.58 -16.43 -7.68
N ASP A 173 -1.62 -16.05 -6.94
CA ASP A 173 -2.89 -16.77 -6.88
C ASP A 173 -3.95 -16.10 -7.77
N PRO A 174 -4.37 -16.72 -8.90
CA PRO A 174 -5.39 -16.16 -9.78
C PRO A 174 -6.78 -16.08 -9.14
N ALA A 175 -7.03 -16.81 -8.04
CA ALA A 175 -8.28 -16.73 -7.31
C ALA A 175 -8.34 -15.52 -6.35
N SER A 176 -7.21 -14.88 -6.07
CA SER A 176 -7.15 -13.76 -5.12
C SER A 176 -7.88 -12.51 -5.64
N GLY A 177 -8.35 -11.66 -4.72
CA GLY A 177 -9.02 -10.40 -5.07
C GLY A 177 -8.12 -9.47 -5.88
N ALA A 178 -6.84 -9.40 -5.54
CA ALA A 178 -5.83 -8.64 -6.27
C ALA A 178 -5.66 -9.11 -7.72
N SER A 179 -5.43 -10.41 -7.94
CA SER A 179 -5.22 -10.98 -9.28
C SER A 179 -6.46 -10.84 -10.17
N LYS A 180 -7.65 -11.07 -9.61
CA LYS A 180 -8.92 -10.86 -10.32
C LYS A 180 -9.11 -9.40 -10.75
N ALA A 181 -8.74 -8.44 -9.90
CA ALA A 181 -8.84 -7.03 -10.24
C ALA A 181 -7.90 -6.64 -11.38
N LEU A 182 -6.67 -7.16 -11.39
CA LEU A 182 -5.72 -6.94 -12.49
C LEU A 182 -6.21 -7.57 -13.80
N ALA A 183 -6.64 -8.84 -13.75
CA ALA A 183 -7.18 -9.52 -14.94
C ALA A 183 -8.40 -8.79 -15.52
N ALA A 184 -9.29 -8.28 -14.66
CA ALA A 184 -10.43 -7.47 -15.10
C ALA A 184 -9.99 -6.12 -15.72
N ALA A 185 -8.96 -5.48 -15.18
CA ALA A 185 -8.40 -4.25 -15.71
C ALA A 185 -7.76 -4.48 -17.10
N GLU A 186 -6.97 -5.54 -17.25
CA GLU A 186 -6.36 -5.96 -18.52
C GLU A 186 -7.42 -6.26 -19.58
N ALA A 187 -8.43 -7.06 -19.23
CA ALA A 187 -9.55 -7.36 -20.13
C ALA A 187 -10.32 -6.11 -20.58
N ALA A 188 -10.36 -5.08 -19.73
CA ALA A 188 -10.96 -3.79 -20.02
C ALA A 188 -10.01 -2.80 -20.73
N GLY A 189 -8.75 -3.18 -21.01
CA GLY A 189 -7.75 -2.32 -21.63
C GLY A 189 -7.28 -1.15 -20.76
N LYS A 190 -7.45 -1.25 -19.43
CA LYS A 190 -6.98 -0.23 -18.48
C LYS A 190 -5.47 -0.36 -18.26
N LYS A 191 -4.80 0.76 -18.02
CA LYS A 191 -3.36 0.75 -17.70
C LYS A 191 -3.12 0.38 -16.24
N ILE A 192 -2.10 -0.43 -16.03
CA ILE A 192 -1.60 -0.84 -14.72
C ILE A 192 -0.26 -0.17 -14.49
N HIS A 193 -0.11 0.45 -13.32
CA HIS A 193 1.04 1.24 -12.93
C HIS A 193 1.63 0.73 -11.61
N THR A 194 2.91 1.04 -11.42
CA THR A 194 3.63 0.91 -10.15
C THR A 194 4.25 2.26 -9.81
N ILE A 195 4.47 2.49 -8.51
CA ILE A 195 5.32 3.61 -8.08
C ILE A 195 6.77 3.11 -8.15
N ASP A 196 7.38 3.18 -9.34
CA ASP A 196 8.79 2.82 -9.50
C ASP A 196 9.67 3.83 -8.76
N ALA A 197 10.60 3.32 -7.96
CA ALA A 197 11.54 4.14 -7.23
C ALA A 197 12.98 3.61 -7.26
N GLY A 198 13.33 2.87 -8.32
CA GLY A 198 14.69 2.48 -8.68
C GLY A 198 15.31 1.38 -7.83
N SER A 199 15.44 1.59 -6.51
CA SER A 199 16.09 0.66 -5.58
C SER A 199 15.15 -0.39 -4.98
N ALA A 200 13.84 -0.26 -5.21
CA ALA A 200 12.82 -1.15 -4.68
C ALA A 200 11.91 -1.68 -5.78
N THR A 201 11.48 -2.93 -5.66
CA THR A 201 10.55 -3.58 -6.60
C THR A 201 9.17 -3.68 -5.95
N PRO A 202 8.27 -2.70 -6.12
CA PRO A 202 6.97 -2.66 -5.43
C PRO A 202 6.03 -3.77 -5.92
N ALA A 203 5.37 -4.47 -4.99
CA ALA A 203 4.33 -5.43 -5.32
C ALA A 203 2.98 -4.74 -5.60
N THR A 204 2.67 -3.66 -4.87
CA THR A 204 1.43 -2.90 -5.05
C THR A 204 1.27 -2.41 -6.49
N LYS A 205 0.06 -2.57 -7.05
CA LYS A 205 -0.31 -2.11 -8.38
C LYS A 205 -1.43 -1.07 -8.33
N TYR A 206 -1.44 -0.17 -9.30
CA TYR A 206 -2.46 0.86 -9.47
C TYR A 206 -3.09 0.75 -10.84
N ILE A 207 -4.42 0.77 -10.92
CA ILE A 207 -5.15 0.81 -12.18
C ILE A 207 -5.60 2.25 -12.39
N LEU A 208 -5.26 2.84 -13.53
CA LEU A 208 -5.72 4.19 -13.91
C LEU A 208 -5.92 4.23 -15.41
N SER A 209 -7.12 4.59 -15.83
CA SER A 209 -7.46 4.76 -17.25
C SER A 209 -7.05 6.14 -17.74
N ASP A 210 -6.52 6.23 -18.98
CA ASP A 210 -6.21 7.51 -19.63
C ASP A 210 -7.43 8.43 -19.77
N ALA A 211 -8.65 7.86 -19.74
CA ALA A 211 -9.90 8.60 -19.74
C ALA A 211 -10.18 9.35 -18.42
N ILE A 212 -9.47 9.02 -17.34
CA ILE A 212 -9.61 9.65 -16.02
C ILE A 212 -8.51 10.69 -15.82
N ALA A 213 -7.25 10.27 -15.91
CA ALA A 213 -6.10 11.14 -15.73
C ALA A 213 -4.80 10.49 -16.21
N THR A 214 -3.80 11.32 -16.49
CA THR A 214 -2.42 10.89 -16.71
C THR A 214 -1.77 10.43 -15.39
N TRP A 215 -1.17 9.25 -15.37
CA TRP A 215 -0.41 8.75 -14.22
C TRP A 215 0.79 9.65 -13.87
N ARG A 216 0.85 10.10 -12.62
CA ARG A 216 1.95 10.93 -12.07
C ARG A 216 2.65 10.33 -10.85
N GLY A 217 2.24 9.15 -10.40
CA GLY A 217 2.79 8.53 -9.20
C GLY A 217 2.76 9.48 -7.99
N MET A 218 3.85 9.50 -7.21
CA MET A 218 4.02 10.40 -6.06
C MET A 218 4.66 11.76 -6.42
N GLY A 219 4.70 12.17 -7.70
CA GLY A 219 5.38 13.39 -8.16
C GLY A 219 6.68 13.12 -8.94
N GLU A 220 7.66 14.03 -8.89
CA GLU A 220 8.97 13.97 -9.62
C GLU A 220 9.82 12.70 -9.36
N LYS A 221 9.33 11.75 -8.56
CA LYS A 221 10.02 10.51 -8.15
C LYS A 221 9.52 9.23 -8.86
N THR A 222 8.80 9.31 -9.97
CA THR A 222 8.30 8.10 -10.66
C THR A 222 8.78 7.95 -12.10
N VAL A 223 9.37 6.79 -12.40
CA VAL A 223 9.65 6.31 -13.76
C VAL A 223 8.46 5.44 -14.21
N THR A 224 7.90 5.72 -15.39
CA THR A 224 6.91 4.84 -16.01
C THR A 224 7.65 3.68 -16.66
N ARG A 225 7.50 2.45 -16.18
CA ARG A 225 7.86 1.26 -16.95
C ARG A 225 6.60 0.64 -17.53
N ALA A 226 6.55 0.52 -18.86
CA ALA A 226 5.64 -0.40 -19.50
C ALA A 226 5.99 -1.81 -19.01
N LEU A 227 4.97 -2.64 -18.76
CA LEU A 227 5.20 -4.05 -18.52
C LEU A 227 5.48 -4.67 -19.90
N ASP A 228 6.74 -4.99 -20.15
CA ASP A 228 7.20 -5.75 -21.32
C ASP A 228 6.85 -7.23 -21.15
#